data_AF-A0A345DM65-F1
#
_entry.id   AF-A0A345DM65-F1
#
_cell.length_a   1.000
_cell.length_b   1.000
_cell.length_c   1.000
_cell.angle_alpha   90.00
_cell.angle_beta   90.00
_cell.angle_gamma   90.00
#
_symmetry.space_group_name_H-M   'P 1'
#
loop_
_entity.id
_entity.type
_entity.pdbx_description
1 polymer ?
#
loop_
_entity_poly.entity_id
_entity_poly.type
_entity_poly.pdbx_seq_one_letter_code
_entity_poly.pdbx_strand_id
1 'polypeptide(L)'
;MKKWLSIIGAIGLTATSTTTLISCKKENNNKNEEDNKPKPSYNAQQPPKDSNWKLIDINWQKDKYKFENEFKKLNNKWYFFIESDTYGFNKYLAKNNGNNIKQVNEWNFLIFNGNYAYFDASKIKLIYCWDGISEPETPTIDKNTGEIIDWKEQKGTK
;
A
#
# COMPACT_ATOMS: atom_id res chain seq x y z
N MET A 1 -8.74 73.77 4.83
CA MET A 1 -9.74 73.84 3.76
C MET A 1 -9.37 72.82 2.69
N LYS A 2 -10.38 72.07 2.20
CA LYS A 2 -10.24 70.91 1.31
C LYS A 2 -10.09 71.33 -0.17
N LYS A 3 -9.59 70.35 -0.93
CA LYS A 3 -9.80 70.02 -2.36
C LYS A 3 -8.63 70.38 -3.29
N TRP A 4 -7.93 69.34 -3.72
CA TRP A 4 -7.28 69.29 -5.03
C TRP A 4 -7.84 68.15 -5.86
N LEU A 5 -7.92 68.43 -7.15
CA LEU A 5 -8.68 67.75 -8.19
C LEU A 5 -7.91 66.57 -8.80
N SER A 6 -8.71 65.58 -9.22
CA SER A 6 -8.63 64.88 -10.51
C SER A 6 -7.32 64.23 -10.94
N ILE A 7 -7.26 62.90 -10.79
CA ILE A 7 -6.56 61.95 -11.68
C ILE A 7 -7.43 60.68 -11.62
N ILE A 8 -7.87 60.02 -12.69
CA ILE A 8 -7.20 59.13 -13.66
C ILE A 8 -8.34 58.78 -14.66
N GLY A 9 -8.20 58.94 -15.97
CA GLY A 9 -7.39 58.09 -16.85
C GLY A 9 -8.23 56.92 -17.36
N ALA A 10 -8.60 56.96 -18.65
CA ALA A 10 -9.36 55.94 -19.33
C ALA A 10 -8.56 54.65 -19.50
N ILE A 11 -9.17 53.48 -19.27
CA ILE A 11 -8.81 52.21 -19.91
C ILE A 11 -10.10 51.46 -20.23
N GLY A 12 -10.26 51.09 -21.49
CA GLY A 12 -11.40 50.31 -21.98
C GLY A 12 -11.14 48.80 -21.97
N LEU A 13 -12.17 48.10 -22.48
CA LEU A 13 -12.15 46.77 -23.10
C LEU A 13 -12.18 45.54 -22.17
N THR A 14 -13.33 44.83 -22.09
CA THR A 14 -13.66 43.63 -22.91
C THR A 14 -14.73 42.74 -22.26
N ALA A 15 -15.71 42.39 -23.09
CA ALA A 15 -16.54 41.18 -23.14
C ALA A 15 -16.86 40.40 -21.84
N THR A 16 -18.04 40.64 -21.27
CA THR A 16 -18.74 39.66 -20.44
C THR A 16 -19.20 38.49 -21.31
N SER A 17 -18.43 37.41 -21.34
CA SER A 17 -18.91 36.14 -21.88
C SER A 17 -19.78 35.44 -20.85
N THR A 18 -20.97 35.12 -21.31
CA THR A 18 -22.08 34.43 -20.65
C THR A 18 -21.64 33.14 -19.98
N THR A 19 -21.81 33.04 -18.67
CA THR A 19 -21.99 31.74 -18.01
C THR A 19 -23.42 31.68 -17.48
N THR A 20 -24.27 31.02 -18.24
CA THR A 20 -25.60 30.58 -17.81
C THR A 20 -25.42 29.80 -16.51
N LEU A 21 -25.86 30.37 -15.38
CA LEU A 21 -26.01 29.62 -14.14
C LEU A 21 -27.13 28.61 -14.37
N ILE A 22 -26.76 27.40 -14.80
CA ILE A 22 -27.67 26.26 -14.77
C ILE A 22 -27.95 25.99 -13.30
N SER A 23 -29.15 26.38 -12.87
CA SER A 23 -29.73 25.96 -11.60
C SER A 23 -29.67 24.44 -11.54
N CYS A 24 -28.86 23.90 -10.62
CA CYS A 24 -28.89 22.49 -10.30
C CYS A 24 -30.30 22.16 -9.80
N LYS A 25 -31.10 21.51 -10.64
CA LYS A 25 -32.31 20.84 -10.19
C LYS A 25 -31.89 19.83 -9.13
N LYS A 26 -32.30 20.11 -7.90
CA LYS A 26 -32.23 19.17 -6.78
C LYS A 26 -33.26 18.08 -7.05
N GLU A 27 -32.81 16.96 -7.58
CA GLU A 27 -33.54 15.70 -7.49
C GLU A 27 -32.81 14.78 -6.51
N ASN A 28 -33.50 14.52 -5.41
CA ASN A 28 -33.06 13.73 -4.30
C ASN A 28 -33.37 12.25 -4.59
N ASN A 29 -32.43 11.56 -5.23
CA ASN A 29 -32.52 10.11 -5.42
C ASN A 29 -31.39 9.46 -4.63
N ASN A 30 -31.73 9.08 -3.41
CA ASN A 30 -30.87 8.36 -2.48
C ASN A 30 -30.49 7.00 -3.10
N LYS A 31 -29.34 6.96 -3.79
CA LYS A 31 -28.62 5.74 -4.12
C LYS A 31 -27.27 5.87 -3.43
N ASN A 32 -27.04 4.99 -2.46
CA ASN A 32 -25.78 4.88 -1.73
C ASN A 32 -24.62 4.86 -2.72
N GLU A 33 -23.87 5.96 -2.83
CA GLU A 33 -22.53 5.98 -3.42
C GLU A 33 -21.55 5.45 -2.36
N GLU A 34 -21.69 4.16 -2.05
CA GLU A 34 -20.58 3.35 -1.57
C GLU A 34 -19.86 2.86 -2.83
N ASP A 35 -18.69 3.43 -3.15
CA ASP A 35 -17.60 2.83 -3.97
C ASP A 35 -16.72 3.82 -4.78
N ASN A 36 -16.71 5.12 -4.48
CA ASN A 36 -15.71 6.03 -5.08
C ASN A 36 -14.34 6.03 -4.37
N LYS A 37 -14.02 4.98 -3.60
CA LYS A 37 -12.63 4.76 -3.16
C LYS A 37 -11.91 4.08 -4.32
N PRO A 38 -10.78 4.61 -4.84
CA PRO A 38 -10.03 3.91 -5.87
C PRO A 38 -9.76 2.49 -5.39
N LYS A 39 -10.32 1.50 -6.08
CA LYS A 39 -9.95 0.09 -5.89
C LYS A 39 -8.43 0.07 -6.04
N PRO A 40 -7.69 -0.36 -5.03
CA PRO A 40 -6.26 -0.38 -5.17
C PRO A 40 -5.94 -1.41 -6.25
N SER A 41 -5.24 -0.98 -7.31
CA SER A 41 -4.88 -1.79 -8.47
C SER A 41 -3.74 -2.77 -8.15
N TYR A 42 -3.71 -3.35 -6.95
CA TYR A 42 -2.79 -4.45 -6.66
C TYR A 42 -3.56 -5.76 -6.77
N ASN A 43 -3.31 -6.51 -7.83
CA ASN A 43 -3.74 -7.90 -7.89
C ASN A 43 -2.65 -8.74 -7.25
N ALA A 44 -3.00 -9.57 -6.27
CA ALA A 44 -2.06 -10.49 -5.66
C ALA A 44 -1.50 -11.44 -6.74
N GLN A 45 -0.20 -11.35 -7.02
CA GLN A 45 0.45 -12.24 -7.96
C GLN A 45 0.63 -13.61 -7.31
N GLN A 46 0.28 -14.66 -8.04
CA GLN A 46 0.61 -16.02 -7.61
C GLN A 46 2.10 -16.28 -7.88
N PRO A 47 2.82 -16.91 -6.95
CA PRO A 47 4.16 -17.41 -7.21
C PRO A 47 4.20 -18.35 -8.43
N PRO A 48 5.38 -18.53 -9.06
CA PRO A 48 5.54 -19.47 -10.17
C PRO A 48 5.09 -20.89 -9.79
N LYS A 49 4.67 -21.65 -10.79
CA LYS A 49 4.38 -23.08 -10.60
C LYS A 49 5.64 -23.78 -10.07
N ASP A 50 5.45 -24.61 -9.05
CA ASP A 50 6.50 -25.34 -8.32
C ASP A 50 7.45 -24.46 -7.47
N SER A 51 7.06 -23.21 -7.20
CA SER A 51 7.73 -22.34 -6.23
C SER A 51 7.56 -22.82 -4.79
N ASN A 52 8.56 -22.59 -3.95
CA ASN A 52 8.43 -22.73 -2.50
C ASN A 52 7.74 -21.51 -1.86
N TRP A 53 7.59 -20.39 -2.58
CA TRP A 53 6.79 -19.26 -2.13
C TRP A 53 5.30 -19.60 -2.22
N LYS A 54 4.57 -19.22 -1.18
CA LYS A 54 3.12 -19.34 -1.08
C LYS A 54 2.54 -18.01 -0.68
N LEU A 55 1.60 -17.48 -1.48
CA LEU A 55 0.82 -16.32 -1.08
C LEU A 55 0.02 -16.67 0.17
N ILE A 56 0.16 -15.86 1.20
CA ILE A 56 -0.71 -15.96 2.37
C ILE A 56 -1.81 -14.93 2.19
N ASP A 57 -3.03 -15.43 2.09
CA ASP A 57 -4.21 -14.58 2.05
C ASP A 57 -4.46 -14.01 3.44
N ILE A 58 -3.73 -12.93 3.76
CA ILE A 58 -3.90 -12.14 4.96
C ILE A 58 -4.11 -10.70 4.51
N ASN A 59 -5.33 -10.24 4.67
CA ASN A 59 -5.64 -8.83 4.60
C ASN A 59 -5.87 -8.34 6.04
N TRP A 60 -5.03 -7.45 6.53
CA TRP A 60 -5.14 -6.95 7.91
C TRP A 60 -6.54 -6.37 8.20
N GLN A 61 -7.17 -5.69 7.23
CA GLN A 61 -8.50 -5.09 7.40
C GLN A 61 -9.64 -6.12 7.42
N LYS A 62 -9.46 -7.30 6.82
CA LYS A 62 -10.49 -8.35 6.78
C LYS A 62 -10.26 -9.44 7.82
N ASP A 63 -9.01 -9.79 8.06
CA ASP A 63 -8.61 -11.01 8.77
C ASP A 63 -7.48 -10.74 9.78
N LYS A 64 -7.64 -9.71 10.61
CA LYS A 64 -6.71 -9.37 11.70
C LYS A 64 -6.31 -10.60 12.53
N TYR A 65 -7.29 -11.44 12.89
CA TYR A 65 -7.03 -12.66 13.67
C TYR A 65 -6.13 -13.68 12.97
N LYS A 66 -6.20 -13.77 11.64
CA LYS A 66 -5.34 -14.66 10.85
C LYS A 66 -3.91 -14.15 10.82
N PHE A 67 -3.72 -12.84 10.68
CA PHE A 67 -2.43 -12.18 10.83
C PHE A 67 -1.82 -12.48 12.20
N GLU A 68 -2.56 -12.21 13.27
CA GLU A 68 -2.08 -12.44 14.64
C GLU A 68 -1.74 -13.91 14.87
N ASN A 69 -2.59 -14.85 14.44
CA ASN A 69 -2.32 -16.28 14.63
C ASN A 69 -1.07 -16.77 13.89
N GLU A 70 -0.81 -16.24 12.68
CA GLU A 70 0.34 -16.61 11.85
C GLU A 70 1.67 -16.19 12.50
N PHE A 71 1.72 -14.97 13.07
CA PHE A 71 2.94 -14.40 13.63
C PHE A 71 3.08 -14.52 15.16
N LYS A 72 2.00 -14.84 15.88
CA LYS A 72 2.04 -15.08 17.34
C LYS A 72 2.74 -16.38 17.69
N LYS A 73 2.62 -17.41 16.86
CA LYS A 73 3.34 -18.66 17.02
C LYS A 73 4.63 -18.61 16.21
N LEU A 74 5.77 -18.74 16.89
CA LEU A 74 7.06 -18.86 16.22
C LEU A 74 7.08 -20.14 15.41
N ASN A 75 7.31 -20.02 14.10
CA ASN A 75 7.31 -21.14 13.17
C ASN A 75 8.62 -21.27 12.38
N ASN A 76 9.56 -20.34 12.59
CA ASN A 76 10.86 -20.30 11.93
C ASN A 76 10.80 -20.25 10.40
N LYS A 77 9.64 -19.94 9.79
CA LYS A 77 9.51 -19.76 8.35
C LYS A 77 9.96 -18.35 7.95
N TRP A 78 10.34 -18.21 6.68
CA TRP A 78 10.68 -16.93 6.09
C TRP A 78 9.44 -16.30 5.46
N TYR A 79 9.30 -15.00 5.67
CA TYR A 79 8.18 -14.20 5.19
C TYR A 79 8.69 -13.03 4.38
N PHE A 80 8.07 -12.85 3.21
CA PHE A 80 8.29 -11.73 2.33
C PHE A 80 7.07 -10.80 2.37
N PHE A 81 7.30 -9.55 2.80
CA PHE A 81 6.28 -8.54 2.96
C PHE A 81 6.41 -7.49 1.86
N ILE A 82 5.28 -7.11 1.29
CA ILE A 82 5.16 -5.95 0.42
C ILE A 82 4.21 -4.96 1.10
N GLU A 83 4.69 -3.75 1.34
CA GLU A 83 3.88 -2.65 1.85
C GLU A 83 3.84 -1.50 0.85
N SER A 84 2.86 -0.63 0.99
CA SER A 84 2.81 0.64 0.27
C SER A 84 2.79 1.82 1.23
N ASP A 85 3.57 2.84 0.92
CA ASP A 85 3.55 4.13 1.60
C ASP A 85 3.42 5.29 0.58
N THR A 86 3.70 6.52 1.03
CA THR A 86 3.64 7.71 0.18
C THR A 86 4.73 7.78 -0.89
N TYR A 87 5.79 6.98 -0.77
CA TYR A 87 6.95 6.96 -1.66
C TYR A 87 6.94 5.77 -2.62
N GLY A 88 6.02 4.82 -2.44
CA GLY A 88 5.83 3.68 -3.32
C GLY A 88 5.70 2.39 -2.54
N PHE A 89 6.21 1.31 -3.12
CA PHE A 89 6.20 -0.02 -2.52
C PHE A 89 7.57 -0.38 -1.95
N ASN A 90 7.56 -0.85 -0.71
CA ASN A 90 8.73 -1.37 -0.03
C ASN A 90 8.62 -2.88 0.14
N LYS A 91 9.78 -3.53 0.32
CA LYS A 91 9.86 -4.97 0.50
C LYS A 91 10.73 -5.35 1.70
N TYR A 92 10.33 -6.41 2.40
CA TYR A 92 11.05 -6.92 3.56
C TYR A 92 11.06 -8.44 3.56
N LEU A 93 12.18 -9.02 3.95
CA LEU A 93 12.36 -10.46 4.13
C LEU A 93 12.80 -10.70 5.57
N ALA A 94 12.06 -11.53 6.31
CA ALA A 94 12.42 -11.86 7.68
C ALA A 94 11.91 -13.22 8.12
N LYS A 95 12.59 -13.79 9.11
CA LYS A 95 12.25 -15.09 9.70
C LYS A 95 11.36 -14.91 10.92
N ASN A 96 10.27 -15.67 11.03
CA ASN A 96 9.43 -15.66 12.23
C ASN A 96 10.05 -16.51 13.35
N ASN A 97 11.11 -15.99 13.98
CA ASN A 97 11.87 -16.60 15.07
C ASN A 97 11.76 -15.83 16.39
N GLY A 98 10.89 -14.81 16.46
CA GLY A 98 10.71 -13.94 17.61
C GLY A 98 11.78 -12.86 17.77
N ASN A 99 12.89 -12.94 17.04
CA ASN A 99 13.91 -11.91 16.98
C ASN A 99 13.69 -10.97 15.79
N ASN A 100 13.42 -11.54 14.62
CA ASN A 100 13.34 -10.79 13.37
C ASN A 100 11.94 -10.31 13.04
N ILE A 101 10.91 -10.90 13.63
CA ILE A 101 9.53 -10.42 13.53
C ILE A 101 9.00 -10.37 14.95
N LYS A 102 8.63 -9.17 15.41
CA LYS A 102 8.10 -8.92 16.74
C LYS A 102 6.85 -8.08 16.64
N GLN A 103 5.75 -8.57 17.21
CA GLN A 103 4.57 -7.73 17.39
C GLN A 103 4.83 -6.74 18.54
N VAL A 104 4.65 -5.45 18.28
CA VAL A 104 4.80 -4.40 19.30
C VAL A 104 3.44 -4.09 19.92
N ASN A 105 2.41 -4.01 19.10
CA ASN A 105 1.02 -3.88 19.51
C ASN A 105 0.10 -4.43 18.40
N GLU A 106 -1.21 -4.29 18.56
CA GLU A 106 -2.21 -4.83 17.62
C GLU A 106 -2.05 -4.34 16.17
N TRP A 107 -1.42 -3.19 15.98
CA TRP A 107 -1.30 -2.51 14.70
C TRP A 107 0.11 -2.56 14.14
N ASN A 108 1.10 -2.82 14.99
CA ASN A 108 2.49 -2.56 14.64
C ASN A 108 3.44 -3.72 14.91
N PHE A 109 4.39 -3.88 13.99
CA PHE A 109 5.42 -4.91 14.02
C PHE A 109 6.80 -4.29 13.84
N LEU A 110 7.81 -4.93 14.43
CA LEU A 110 9.21 -4.71 14.13
C LEU A 110 9.70 -5.85 13.26
N ILE A 111 10.26 -5.50 12.11
CA ILE A 111 10.94 -6.46 11.23
C ILE A 111 12.42 -6.13 11.20
N PHE A 112 13.27 -7.13 11.45
CA PHE A 112 14.72 -7.02 11.36
C PHE A 112 15.24 -7.70 10.10
N ASN A 113 15.86 -6.92 9.22
CA ASN A 113 16.61 -7.38 8.06
C ASN A 113 17.88 -6.52 7.91
N GLY A 114 18.86 -6.74 8.79
CA GLY A 114 20.06 -5.90 8.93
C GLY A 114 19.83 -4.63 9.77
N ASN A 115 18.65 -4.02 9.68
CA ASN A 115 18.16 -2.96 10.56
C ASN A 115 16.71 -3.23 10.98
N TYR A 116 16.27 -2.63 12.09
CA TYR A 116 14.87 -2.65 12.51
C TYR A 116 14.06 -1.63 11.71
N ALA A 117 12.99 -2.09 11.07
CA ALA A 117 11.97 -1.24 10.50
C ALA A 117 10.65 -1.45 11.26
N TYR A 118 9.93 -0.35 11.47
CA TYR A 118 8.65 -0.31 12.18
C TYR A 118 7.51 -0.29 11.16
N PHE A 119 6.61 -1.25 11.26
CA PHE A 119 5.55 -1.52 10.29
C PHE A 119 4.20 -1.28 10.90
N ASP A 120 3.38 -0.49 10.21
CA ASP A 120 1.95 -0.48 10.40
C ASP A 120 1.34 -1.60 9.55
N ALA A 121 0.71 -2.57 10.20
CA ALA A 121 0.14 -3.74 9.55
C ALA A 121 -0.96 -3.38 8.54
N SER A 122 -1.59 -2.21 8.64
CA SER A 122 -2.56 -1.70 7.66
C SER A 122 -1.92 -1.32 6.31
N LYS A 123 -0.61 -1.07 6.28
CA LYS A 123 0.16 -0.76 5.06
C LYS A 123 0.62 -2.00 4.31
N ILE A 124 0.64 -3.16 4.97
CA ILE A 124 0.96 -4.44 4.34
C ILE A 124 -0.11 -4.75 3.29
N LYS A 125 0.35 -4.97 2.06
CA LYS A 125 -0.51 -5.29 0.91
C LYS A 125 -0.50 -6.78 0.62
N LEU A 126 0.68 -7.40 0.66
CA LEU A 126 0.87 -8.80 0.33
C LEU A 126 1.90 -9.43 1.27
N ILE A 127 1.69 -10.71 1.57
CA ILE A 127 2.59 -11.52 2.38
C ILE A 127 2.78 -12.86 1.67
N TYR A 128 4.03 -13.28 1.56
CA TYR A 128 4.38 -14.60 1.04
C TYR A 128 5.17 -15.36 2.09
N CYS A 129 4.85 -16.64 2.27
CA CYS A 129 5.60 -17.57 3.11
C CYS A 129 6.51 -18.42 2.23
N TRP A 130 7.74 -18.62 2.66
CA TRP A 130 8.65 -19.60 2.08
C TRP A 130 8.48 -20.95 2.77
N ASP A 131 8.31 -22.01 1.98
CA ASP A 131 8.19 -23.39 2.46
C ASP A 131 9.46 -24.23 2.20
N GLY A 132 10.53 -23.60 1.71
CA GLY A 132 11.82 -24.26 1.52
C GLY A 132 12.62 -24.41 2.81
N ILE A 133 13.67 -25.24 2.75
CA ILE A 133 14.50 -25.61 3.91
C ILE A 133 15.53 -24.51 4.24
N SER A 134 16.06 -23.85 3.21
CA SER A 134 17.09 -22.81 3.32
C SER A 134 16.49 -21.40 3.44
N GLU A 135 17.34 -20.43 3.78
CA GLU A 135 17.01 -19.01 3.63
C GLU A 135 16.82 -18.68 2.14
N PRO A 136 15.66 -18.12 1.76
CA PRO A 136 15.42 -17.76 0.38
C PRO A 136 16.21 -16.49 0.01
N GLU A 137 16.49 -16.35 -1.27
CA GLU A 137 16.85 -15.05 -1.82
C GLU A 137 15.65 -14.10 -1.78
N THR A 138 15.92 -12.79 -1.67
CA THR A 138 14.85 -11.78 -1.59
C THR A 138 14.26 -11.51 -2.98
N PRO A 139 12.94 -11.71 -3.19
CA PRO A 139 12.30 -11.33 -4.45
C PRO A 139 12.50 -9.86 -4.80
N THR A 140 12.45 -9.55 -6.10
CA THR A 140 12.56 -8.18 -6.60
C THR A 140 11.18 -7.65 -6.95
N ILE A 141 10.88 -6.43 -6.50
CA ILE A 141 9.63 -5.74 -6.81
C ILE A 141 9.90 -4.48 -7.64
N ASP A 142 8.95 -4.13 -8.48
CA ASP A 142 8.83 -2.79 -9.02
C ASP A 142 8.33 -1.84 -7.90
N LYS A 143 9.07 -0.76 -7.66
CA LYS A 143 8.78 0.17 -6.55
C LYS A 143 7.53 1.01 -6.75
N ASN A 144 7.05 1.16 -7.98
CA ASN A 144 5.89 2.00 -8.29
C ASN A 144 4.59 1.20 -8.22
N THR A 145 4.65 -0.10 -8.55
CA THR A 145 3.47 -0.96 -8.69
C THR A 145 3.37 -2.03 -7.60
N GLY A 146 4.49 -2.40 -6.97
CA GLY A 146 4.55 -3.50 -6.01
C GLY A 146 4.53 -4.88 -6.66
N GLU A 147 4.57 -4.96 -8.00
CA GLU A 147 4.65 -6.21 -8.73
C GLU A 147 6.01 -6.88 -8.50
N ILE A 148 6.00 -8.18 -8.26
CA ILE A 148 7.20 -9.00 -8.18
C ILE A 148 7.68 -9.29 -9.61
N ILE A 149 8.82 -8.71 -9.96
CA ILE A 149 9.44 -8.86 -11.29
C ILE A 149 10.43 -10.02 -11.35
N ASP A 150 10.88 -10.52 -10.20
CA ASP A 150 11.76 -11.69 -10.09
C ASP A 150 11.58 -12.37 -8.73
N TRP A 151 11.19 -13.64 -8.72
CA TRP A 151 10.94 -14.42 -7.51
C TRP A 151 12.20 -14.98 -6.85
N LYS A 152 13.36 -14.92 -7.53
CA LYS A 152 14.63 -15.48 -7.05
C LYS A 152 14.49 -16.93 -6.59
N GLU A 153 13.84 -17.75 -7.42
CA GLU A 153 13.60 -19.16 -7.13
C GLU A 153 14.91 -19.94 -6.93
N GLN A 154 15.08 -20.50 -5.73
CA GLN A 154 16.15 -21.45 -5.45
C GLN A 154 15.65 -22.86 -5.79
N LYS A 155 15.93 -23.30 -7.02
CA LYS A 155 15.76 -24.72 -7.36
C LYS A 155 16.90 -25.46 -6.68
N GLY A 156 16.60 -26.18 -5.60
CA GLY A 156 17.59 -27.02 -4.92
C GLY A 156 18.31 -27.88 -5.95
N THR A 157 19.63 -27.79 -5.98
CA THR A 157 20.46 -28.76 -6.70
C THR A 157 20.14 -30.11 -6.08
N LYS A 158 19.50 -30.99 -6.85
CA LYS A 158 19.26 -32.38 -6.46
C LYS A 158 20.57 -33.09 -6.15
#